data_AF-A0A926C7V0-F1
#
_entry.id   AF-A0A926C7V0-F1
#
_cell.length_a   1.000
_cell.length_b   1.000
_cell.length_c   1.000
_cell.angle_alpha   90.00
_cell.angle_beta   90.00
_cell.angle_gamma   90.00
#
_symmetry.space_group_name_H-M   'P 1'
#
loop_
_entity.id
_entity.type
_entity.pdbx_description
1 polymer ?
#
loop_
_entity_poly.entity_id
_entity_poly.type
_entity_poly.pdbx_seq_one_letter_code
_entity_poly.pdbx_strand_id
1 'polypeptide(L)'
;NKFPAAHEDAYSAYAWVKANAATIGGNPAKVAVAGESAGGNMAAAVCLLAKQRGLALPIHQLLVYPVANNDLNTASYNQYANAVPLNRPAVQYFVANYFNSPADGDSQLISLVDVADLSGLPPATIVGAEIDPLQTEGKQLADKFQAVGVPVAYQLYTGVTHEFFGTYPVVDKANQAQDFAASRLREAFK
;
A
#
# COMPACT_ATOMS: atom_id res chain seq x y z
N ASN A 1 -14.72 10.67 -9.16
CA ASN A 1 -13.79 10.38 -10.28
C ASN A 1 -13.43 8.92 -10.23
N LYS A 2 -13.48 8.21 -11.36
CA LYS A 2 -13.14 6.79 -11.47
C LYS A 2 -11.63 6.61 -11.64
N PHE A 3 -11.14 5.37 -11.55
CA PHE A 3 -9.79 4.98 -11.90
C PHE A 3 -9.37 5.56 -13.29
N PRO A 4 -8.11 5.97 -13.51
CA PRO A 4 -6.98 6.03 -12.58
C PRO A 4 -6.84 7.38 -11.86
N ALA A 5 -7.90 8.19 -11.74
CA ALA A 5 -7.79 9.57 -11.27
C ALA A 5 -7.05 9.71 -9.93
N ALA A 6 -7.37 8.86 -8.94
CA ALA A 6 -6.72 8.93 -7.64
C ALA A 6 -5.22 8.54 -7.69
N HIS A 7 -4.85 7.57 -8.54
CA HIS A 7 -3.45 7.18 -8.76
C HIS A 7 -2.65 8.30 -9.44
N GLU A 8 -3.24 8.96 -10.43
CA GLU A 8 -2.62 10.12 -11.09
C GLU A 8 -2.47 11.31 -10.14
N ASP A 9 -3.46 11.57 -9.28
CA ASP A 9 -3.38 12.60 -8.25
C ASP A 9 -2.28 12.28 -7.22
N ALA A 10 -2.19 11.03 -6.75
CA ALA A 10 -1.14 10.58 -5.82
C ALA A 10 0.26 10.73 -6.44
N TYR A 11 0.45 10.34 -7.70
CA TYR A 11 1.70 10.55 -8.42
C TYR A 11 2.02 12.03 -8.60
N SER A 12 1.02 12.84 -8.98
CA SER A 12 1.19 14.28 -9.18
C SER A 12 1.58 14.99 -7.89
N ALA A 13 0.99 14.60 -6.76
CA ALA A 13 1.36 15.09 -5.43
C ALA A 13 2.81 14.73 -5.09
N TYR A 14 3.23 13.49 -5.35
CA TYR A 14 4.62 13.06 -5.16
C TYR A 14 5.59 13.86 -6.05
N ALA A 15 5.28 14.02 -7.33
CA ALA A 15 6.08 14.82 -8.26
C ALA A 15 6.19 16.28 -7.81
N TRP A 16 5.09 16.86 -7.32
CA TRP A 16 5.09 18.20 -6.75
C TRP A 16 6.00 18.28 -5.51
N VAL A 17 5.92 17.33 -4.58
CA VAL A 17 6.81 17.27 -3.41
C VAL A 17 8.26 17.16 -3.85
N LYS A 18 8.58 16.33 -4.85
CA LYS A 18 9.96 16.20 -5.35
C LYS A 18 10.51 17.51 -5.92
N ALA A 19 9.67 18.31 -6.57
CA ALA A 19 10.05 19.62 -7.10
C ALA A 19 10.08 20.73 -6.03
N ASN A 20 9.25 20.62 -4.99
CA ASN A 20 8.97 21.72 -4.06
C ASN A 20 9.35 21.44 -2.60
N ALA A 21 9.95 20.28 -2.26
CA ALA A 21 10.22 19.92 -0.86
C ALA A 21 10.96 21.03 -0.09
N ALA A 22 11.94 21.69 -0.72
CA ALA A 22 12.69 22.77 -0.09
C ALA A 22 11.81 23.97 0.32
N THR A 23 10.71 24.25 -0.40
CA THR A 23 9.82 25.39 -0.09
C THR A 23 8.94 25.13 1.13
N ILE A 24 8.79 23.87 1.53
CA ILE A 24 8.07 23.43 2.73
C ILE A 24 9.00 22.92 3.84
N GLY A 25 10.31 23.21 3.75
CA GLY A 25 11.31 22.81 4.75
C GLY A 25 11.74 21.34 4.68
N GLY A 26 11.37 20.62 3.62
CA GLY A 26 11.78 19.24 3.36
C GLY A 26 13.03 19.12 2.49
N ASN A 27 13.59 17.91 2.41
CA ASN A 27 14.71 17.58 1.52
C ASN A 27 14.20 16.78 0.31
N PRO A 28 14.35 17.29 -0.93
CA PRO A 28 13.85 16.59 -2.13
C PRO A 28 14.53 15.24 -2.38
N ALA A 29 15.72 14.99 -1.82
CA ALA A 29 16.40 13.69 -1.88
C ALA A 29 15.87 12.68 -0.85
N LYS A 30 15.14 13.13 0.18
CA LYS A 30 14.59 12.29 1.26
C LYS A 30 13.06 12.42 1.30
N VAL A 31 12.38 11.76 0.36
CA VAL A 31 10.91 11.74 0.28
C VAL A 31 10.44 10.28 0.28
N ALA A 32 9.55 9.93 1.21
CA ALA A 32 8.91 8.63 1.28
C ALA A 32 7.42 8.75 0.95
N VAL A 33 6.81 7.64 0.56
CA VAL A 33 5.35 7.54 0.36
C VAL A 33 4.75 6.58 1.39
N ALA A 34 3.55 6.87 1.83
CA ALA A 34 2.85 6.06 2.82
C ALA A 34 1.35 6.07 2.55
N GLY A 35 0.68 4.97 2.87
CA GLY A 35 -0.78 4.92 2.81
C GLY A 35 -1.35 3.65 3.42
N GLU A 36 -2.65 3.71 3.69
CA GLU A 36 -3.44 2.66 4.32
C GLU A 36 -4.51 2.14 3.35
N SER A 37 -4.74 0.83 3.31
CA SER A 37 -5.78 0.21 2.47
C SER A 37 -5.60 0.56 0.97
N ALA A 38 -6.60 1.17 0.33
CA ALA A 38 -6.47 1.72 -1.02
C ALA A 38 -5.36 2.80 -1.13
N GLY A 39 -5.08 3.53 -0.05
CA GLY A 39 -3.91 4.42 0.03
C GLY A 39 -2.59 3.68 0.00
N GLY A 40 -2.52 2.48 0.60
CA GLY A 40 -1.35 1.61 0.51
C GLY A 40 -1.10 1.15 -0.92
N ASN A 41 -2.17 0.81 -1.65
CA ASN A 41 -2.10 0.55 -3.08
C ASN A 41 -1.53 1.75 -3.86
N MET A 42 -2.10 2.94 -3.64
CA MET A 42 -1.66 4.16 -4.31
C MET A 42 -0.19 4.51 -3.99
N ALA A 43 0.26 4.32 -2.75
CA ALA A 43 1.65 4.54 -2.36
C ALA A 43 2.63 3.64 -3.16
N ALA A 44 2.31 2.35 -3.28
CA ALA A 44 3.12 1.43 -4.09
C ALA A 44 3.04 1.77 -5.60
N ALA A 45 1.85 2.15 -6.09
CA ALA A 45 1.66 2.58 -7.47
C ALA A 45 2.44 3.86 -7.80
N VAL A 46 2.60 4.80 -6.86
CA VAL A 46 3.47 5.97 -7.03
C VAL A 46 4.92 5.55 -7.28
N CYS A 47 5.42 4.54 -6.57
CA CYS A 47 6.77 4.00 -6.82
C CYS A 47 6.89 3.43 -8.24
N LEU A 48 5.88 2.68 -8.69
CA LEU A 48 5.84 2.11 -10.05
C LEU A 48 5.80 3.20 -11.11
N LEU A 49 4.91 4.19 -10.97
CA LEU A 49 4.78 5.32 -11.89
C LEU A 49 6.05 6.17 -11.91
N ALA A 50 6.71 6.40 -10.76
CA ALA A 50 7.98 7.11 -10.70
C ALA A 50 9.08 6.38 -11.48
N LYS A 51 9.20 5.05 -11.34
CA LYS A 51 10.13 4.23 -12.14
C LYS A 51 9.83 4.35 -13.64
N GLN A 52 8.57 4.19 -14.03
CA GLN A 52 8.13 4.21 -15.43
C GLN A 52 8.31 5.59 -16.09
N ARG A 53 8.10 6.67 -15.33
CA ARG A 53 8.12 8.06 -15.84
C ARG A 53 9.47 8.75 -15.63
N GLY A 54 10.48 8.04 -15.14
CA GLY A 54 11.84 8.57 -14.96
C GLY A 54 11.96 9.61 -13.85
N LEU A 55 11.05 9.62 -12.87
CA LEU A 55 11.15 10.47 -11.70
C LEU A 55 11.98 9.78 -10.62
N ALA A 56 12.80 10.54 -9.89
CA ALA A 56 13.57 10.00 -8.77
C ALA A 56 12.62 9.28 -7.78
N LEU A 57 12.95 8.04 -7.43
CA LEU A 57 12.10 7.17 -6.60
C LEU A 57 11.97 7.67 -5.16
N PRO A 58 10.88 7.31 -4.45
CA PRO A 58 10.81 7.49 -3.01
C PRO A 58 11.96 6.75 -2.31
N ILE A 59 12.41 7.24 -1.16
CA ILE A 59 13.44 6.55 -0.37
C ILE A 59 12.88 5.31 0.35
N HIS A 60 11.55 5.28 0.55
CA HIS A 60 10.83 4.21 1.25
C HIS A 60 9.35 4.25 0.88
N GLN A 61 8.69 3.08 0.97
CA GLN A 61 7.24 2.96 0.87
C GLN A 61 6.66 2.25 2.11
N LEU A 62 5.72 2.90 2.80
CA LEU A 62 4.98 2.33 3.94
C LEU A 62 3.56 1.96 3.49
N LEU A 63 3.26 0.66 3.49
CA LEU A 63 2.02 0.10 2.97
C LEU A 63 1.26 -0.58 4.12
N VAL A 64 0.26 0.08 4.66
CA VAL A 64 -0.56 -0.48 5.75
C VAL A 64 -1.75 -1.20 5.15
N TYR A 65 -1.85 -2.51 5.38
CA TYR A 65 -2.84 -3.46 4.84
C TYR A 65 -3.27 -3.13 3.40
N PRO A 66 -2.31 -3.06 2.44
CA PRO A 66 -2.57 -2.52 1.13
C PRO A 66 -3.51 -3.42 0.32
N VAL A 67 -4.37 -2.80 -0.50
CA VAL A 67 -4.90 -3.49 -1.69
C VAL A 67 -3.72 -3.74 -2.65
N ALA A 68 -3.57 -4.96 -3.16
CA ALA A 68 -2.48 -5.37 -4.04
C ALA A 68 -2.91 -6.31 -5.18
N ASN A 69 -4.16 -6.76 -5.19
CA ASN A 69 -4.78 -7.69 -6.14
C ASN A 69 -6.26 -7.33 -6.32
N ASN A 70 -6.87 -7.79 -7.40
CA ASN A 70 -8.32 -7.71 -7.65
C ASN A 70 -9.04 -9.08 -7.53
N ASP A 71 -8.33 -10.17 -7.19
CA ASP A 71 -8.96 -11.47 -6.91
C ASP A 71 -9.67 -11.47 -5.55
N LEU A 72 -11.01 -11.48 -5.58
CA LEU A 72 -11.87 -11.50 -4.38
C LEU A 72 -12.15 -12.93 -3.85
N ASN A 73 -11.39 -13.93 -4.30
CA ASN A 73 -11.53 -15.33 -3.90
C ASN A 73 -10.26 -15.90 -3.24
N THR A 74 -9.30 -15.06 -2.85
CA THR A 74 -8.13 -15.53 -2.09
C THR A 74 -8.53 -16.16 -0.75
N ALA A 75 -7.59 -16.86 -0.12
CA ALA A 75 -7.81 -17.52 1.17
C ALA A 75 -8.38 -16.57 2.24
N SER A 76 -7.81 -15.36 2.37
CA SER A 76 -8.30 -14.36 3.32
C SER A 76 -9.66 -13.79 2.95
N TYR A 77 -9.97 -13.56 1.67
CA TYR A 77 -11.32 -13.13 1.25
C TYR A 77 -12.39 -14.16 1.60
N ASN A 78 -12.08 -15.46 1.48
CA ASN A 78 -13.00 -16.53 1.83
C ASN A 78 -13.14 -16.67 3.36
N GLN A 79 -12.01 -16.64 4.09
CA GLN A 79 -11.99 -16.80 5.54
C GLN A 79 -12.65 -15.61 6.26
N TYR A 80 -12.38 -14.39 5.81
CA TYR A 80 -12.85 -13.15 6.44
C TYR A 80 -13.96 -12.46 5.63
N ALA A 81 -14.75 -13.26 4.90
CA ALA A 81 -15.79 -12.77 3.99
C ALA A 81 -16.83 -11.86 4.66
N ASN A 82 -17.04 -12.00 5.97
CA ASN A 82 -18.00 -11.24 6.78
C ASN A 82 -17.33 -10.43 7.92
N ALA A 83 -16.02 -10.18 7.84
CA ALA A 83 -15.33 -9.40 8.85
C ALA A 83 -15.83 -7.94 8.92
N VAL A 84 -15.49 -7.25 10.00
CA VAL A 84 -15.78 -5.83 10.19
C VAL A 84 -14.49 -5.11 10.58
N PRO A 85 -14.27 -3.86 10.14
CA PRO A 85 -15.18 -3.05 9.32
C PRO A 85 -15.15 -3.41 7.82
N LEU A 86 -14.10 -4.09 7.33
CA LEU A 86 -13.98 -4.49 5.93
C LEU A 86 -14.40 -5.96 5.73
N ASN A 87 -15.21 -6.21 4.72
CA ASN A 87 -15.64 -7.53 4.28
C ASN A 87 -15.69 -7.60 2.74
N ARG A 88 -15.88 -8.81 2.21
CA ARG A 88 -15.92 -9.05 0.76
C ARG A 88 -17.04 -8.24 0.07
N PRO A 89 -18.29 -8.17 0.56
CA PRO A 89 -19.30 -7.31 -0.04
C PRO A 89 -18.94 -5.83 -0.09
N ALA A 90 -18.29 -5.30 0.96
CA ALA A 90 -17.80 -3.92 0.97
C ALA A 90 -16.74 -3.67 -0.11
N VAL A 91 -15.78 -4.60 -0.28
CA VAL A 91 -14.79 -4.49 -1.36
C VAL A 91 -15.46 -4.54 -2.74
N GLN A 92 -16.42 -5.45 -2.95
CA GLN A 92 -17.18 -5.53 -4.21
C GLN A 92 -17.88 -4.19 -4.52
N TYR A 93 -18.46 -3.56 -3.51
CA TYR A 93 -19.06 -2.24 -3.63
C TYR A 93 -18.01 -1.17 -4.00
N PHE A 94 -16.84 -1.15 -3.34
CA PHE A 94 -15.78 -0.20 -3.66
C PHE A 94 -15.28 -0.37 -5.10
N VAL A 95 -15.02 -1.60 -5.53
CA VAL A 95 -14.59 -1.92 -6.89
C VAL A 95 -15.60 -1.42 -7.93
N ALA A 96 -16.90 -1.70 -7.74
CA ALA A 96 -17.97 -1.25 -8.64
C ALA A 96 -18.06 0.29 -8.72
N ASN A 97 -17.74 0.99 -7.63
CA ASN A 97 -17.77 2.45 -7.58
C ASN A 97 -16.45 3.09 -8.02
N TYR A 98 -15.34 2.37 -8.02
CA TYR A 98 -14.03 2.92 -8.35
C TYR A 98 -13.62 2.70 -9.80
N PHE A 99 -13.93 1.54 -10.39
CA PHE A 99 -13.56 1.22 -11.77
C PHE A 99 -14.53 1.81 -12.80
N ASN A 100 -14.03 2.08 -14.01
CA ASN A 100 -14.83 2.36 -15.20
C ASN A 100 -15.40 1.07 -15.78
N SER A 101 -14.62 -0.01 -15.74
CA SER A 101 -15.00 -1.35 -16.18
C SER A 101 -14.23 -2.41 -15.39
N PRO A 102 -14.70 -3.67 -15.35
CA PRO A 102 -13.98 -4.74 -14.66
C PRO A 102 -12.51 -4.92 -15.10
N ALA A 103 -12.17 -4.56 -16.33
CA ALA A 103 -10.81 -4.66 -16.87
C ALA A 103 -9.80 -3.73 -16.17
N ASP A 104 -10.26 -2.67 -15.48
CA ASP A 104 -9.38 -1.80 -14.69
C ASP A 104 -8.69 -2.58 -13.55
N GLY A 105 -9.30 -3.69 -13.09
CA GLY A 105 -8.72 -4.59 -12.09
C GLY A 105 -7.45 -5.31 -12.55
N ASP A 106 -7.26 -5.49 -13.86
CA ASP A 106 -6.05 -6.10 -14.43
C ASP A 106 -4.91 -5.09 -14.59
N SER A 107 -5.16 -3.81 -14.27
CA SER A 107 -4.14 -2.78 -14.33
C SER A 107 -3.02 -3.03 -13.32
N GLN A 108 -1.78 -2.77 -13.74
CA GLN A 108 -0.61 -2.78 -12.88
C GLN A 108 -0.67 -1.78 -11.72
N LEU A 109 -1.56 -0.79 -11.80
CA LEU A 109 -1.80 0.17 -10.71
C LEU A 109 -2.77 -0.36 -9.65
N ILE A 110 -3.48 -1.47 -9.93
CA ILE A 110 -4.37 -2.16 -8.99
C ILE A 110 -3.73 -3.48 -8.55
N SER A 111 -3.54 -4.39 -9.49
CA SER A 111 -3.03 -5.74 -9.25
C SER A 111 -1.50 -5.76 -9.27
N LEU A 112 -0.91 -5.13 -8.26
CA LEU A 112 0.53 -5.04 -8.02
C LEU A 112 1.18 -6.44 -7.97
N VAL A 113 0.46 -7.43 -7.43
CA VAL A 113 0.93 -8.83 -7.38
C VAL A 113 1.06 -9.49 -8.75
N ASP A 114 0.56 -8.89 -9.83
CA ASP A 114 0.65 -9.40 -11.20
C ASP A 114 1.67 -8.64 -12.06
N VAL A 115 2.23 -7.53 -11.57
CA VAL A 115 3.28 -6.76 -12.28
C VAL A 115 4.54 -7.60 -12.55
N ALA A 116 4.89 -7.85 -13.81
CA ALA A 116 5.96 -8.79 -14.17
C ALA A 116 7.31 -8.50 -13.49
N ASP A 117 7.68 -7.23 -13.30
CA ASP A 117 8.93 -6.83 -12.68
C ASP A 117 8.76 -5.66 -11.69
N LEU A 118 8.88 -5.98 -10.40
CA LEU A 118 8.92 -5.01 -9.30
C LEU A 118 10.35 -4.70 -8.83
N SER A 119 11.39 -5.22 -9.50
CA SER A 119 12.78 -4.99 -9.10
C SER A 119 13.14 -3.51 -9.14
N GLY A 120 14.07 -3.08 -8.28
CA GLY A 120 14.52 -1.68 -8.23
C GLY A 120 13.48 -0.70 -7.69
N LEU A 121 12.32 -1.15 -7.20
CA LEU A 121 11.43 -0.31 -6.40
C LEU A 121 12.02 -0.04 -5.00
N PRO A 122 11.59 1.03 -4.32
CA PRO A 122 12.12 1.41 -3.01
C PRO A 122 11.89 0.33 -1.94
N PRO A 123 12.74 0.30 -0.89
CA PRO A 123 12.49 -0.51 0.29
C PRO A 123 11.06 -0.32 0.82
N ALA A 124 10.43 -1.42 1.22
CA ALA A 124 9.04 -1.46 1.63
C ALA A 124 8.89 -1.83 3.12
N THR A 125 7.87 -1.28 3.75
CA THR A 125 7.35 -1.77 5.03
C THR A 125 5.88 -2.07 4.85
N ILE A 126 5.48 -3.31 5.15
CA ILE A 126 4.10 -3.77 5.00
C ILE A 126 3.57 -4.19 6.36
N VAL A 127 2.49 -3.55 6.79
CA VAL A 127 1.76 -3.88 8.01
C VAL A 127 0.52 -4.68 7.62
N GLY A 128 0.41 -5.94 8.03
CA GLY A 128 -0.77 -6.77 7.78
C GLY A 128 -1.69 -6.83 9.00
N ALA A 129 -2.99 -6.95 8.76
CA ALA A 129 -3.98 -7.34 9.76
C ALA A 129 -4.40 -8.80 9.52
N GLU A 130 -4.58 -9.60 10.58
CA GLU A 130 -5.01 -10.99 10.43
C GLU A 130 -6.46 -11.10 9.99
N ILE A 131 -7.38 -10.37 10.63
CA ILE A 131 -8.83 -10.46 10.38
C ILE A 131 -9.20 -9.45 9.29
N ASP A 132 -8.69 -9.70 8.08
CA ASP A 132 -8.77 -8.78 6.96
C ASP A 132 -8.88 -9.56 5.64
N PRO A 133 -9.90 -9.31 4.78
CA PRO A 133 -9.94 -9.90 3.45
C PRO A 133 -8.68 -9.61 2.61
N LEU A 134 -7.99 -8.49 2.83
CA LEU A 134 -6.78 -8.09 2.09
C LEU A 134 -5.49 -8.75 2.60
N GLN A 135 -5.56 -9.58 3.63
CA GLN A 135 -4.37 -10.15 4.28
C GLN A 135 -3.49 -10.94 3.30
N THR A 136 -4.10 -11.77 2.45
CA THR A 136 -3.36 -12.65 1.52
C THR A 136 -2.63 -11.82 0.47
N GLU A 137 -3.27 -10.82 -0.13
CA GLU A 137 -2.67 -9.99 -1.17
C GLU A 137 -1.55 -9.10 -0.62
N GLY A 138 -1.66 -8.59 0.61
CA GLY A 138 -0.57 -7.88 1.28
C GLY A 138 0.66 -8.77 1.50
N LYS A 139 0.47 -10.05 1.85
CA LYS A 139 1.56 -11.03 1.98
C LYS A 139 2.15 -11.40 0.63
N GLN A 140 1.32 -11.62 -0.39
CA GLN A 140 1.78 -11.90 -1.75
C GLN A 140 2.66 -10.78 -2.30
N LEU A 141 2.30 -9.51 -2.06
CA LEU A 141 3.11 -8.37 -2.45
C LEU A 141 4.47 -8.35 -1.73
N ALA A 142 4.50 -8.66 -0.43
CA ALA A 142 5.74 -8.79 0.33
C ALA A 142 6.65 -9.88 -0.24
N ASP A 143 6.11 -11.06 -0.52
CA ASP A 143 6.86 -12.18 -1.10
C ASP A 143 7.41 -11.84 -2.47
N LYS A 144 6.63 -11.11 -3.27
CA LYS A 144 7.06 -10.65 -4.58
C LYS A 144 8.21 -9.66 -4.50
N PHE A 145 8.16 -8.68 -3.59
CA PHE A 145 9.29 -7.78 -3.33
C PHE A 145 10.54 -8.55 -2.93
N GLN A 146 10.42 -9.50 -2.01
CA GLN A 146 11.53 -10.33 -1.57
C GLN A 146 12.14 -11.14 -2.73
N ALA A 147 11.31 -11.73 -3.58
CA ALA A 147 11.74 -12.54 -4.72
C ALA A 147 12.55 -11.76 -5.76
N VAL A 148 12.29 -10.46 -5.92
CA VAL A 148 13.02 -9.58 -6.85
C VAL A 148 14.09 -8.72 -6.17
N GLY A 149 14.41 -9.02 -4.91
CA GLY A 149 15.49 -8.35 -4.16
C GLY A 149 15.16 -6.94 -3.66
N VAL A 150 13.89 -6.53 -3.64
CA VAL A 150 13.47 -5.30 -2.97
C VAL A 150 13.46 -5.53 -1.46
N PRO A 151 14.22 -4.76 -0.65
CA PRO A 151 14.22 -4.92 0.79
C PRO A 151 12.82 -4.68 1.36
N VAL A 152 12.24 -5.68 2.03
CA VAL A 152 10.88 -5.60 2.57
C VAL A 152 10.86 -6.05 4.02
N ALA A 153 10.19 -5.27 4.87
CA ALA A 153 9.84 -5.66 6.23
C ALA A 153 8.32 -5.87 6.28
N TYR A 154 7.89 -7.12 6.42
CA TYR A 154 6.47 -7.47 6.57
C TYR A 154 6.19 -7.89 8.01
N GLN A 155 5.13 -7.35 8.60
CA GLN A 155 4.66 -7.78 9.92
C GLN A 155 3.14 -7.94 9.92
N LEU A 156 2.68 -9.17 10.20
CA LEU A 156 1.28 -9.48 10.41
C LEU A 156 0.92 -9.32 11.89
N TYR A 157 -0.09 -8.49 12.16
CA TYR A 157 -0.66 -8.34 13.50
C TYR A 157 -1.86 -9.28 13.64
N THR A 158 -1.78 -10.21 14.60
CA THR A 158 -2.85 -11.18 14.87
C THR A 158 -4.00 -10.54 15.64
N GLY A 159 -5.22 -11.07 15.51
CA GLY A 159 -6.40 -10.67 16.28
C GLY A 159 -6.88 -9.23 16.06
N VAL A 160 -6.38 -8.54 15.02
CA VAL A 160 -6.82 -7.19 14.64
C VAL A 160 -7.48 -7.21 13.28
N THR A 161 -8.38 -6.27 13.05
CA THR A 161 -9.17 -6.12 11.84
C THR A 161 -8.52 -5.16 10.86
N HIS A 162 -9.06 -5.06 9.64
CA HIS A 162 -8.83 -3.89 8.79
C HIS A 162 -9.15 -2.59 9.58
N GLU A 163 -8.50 -1.47 9.22
CA GLU A 163 -8.59 -0.17 9.93
C GLU A 163 -8.04 -0.15 11.37
N PHE A 164 -7.36 -1.19 11.85
CA PHE A 164 -6.83 -1.17 13.22
C PHE A 164 -5.75 -0.10 13.42
N PHE A 165 -4.99 0.28 12.39
CA PHE A 165 -3.79 1.11 12.53
C PHE A 165 -4.08 2.49 13.14
N GLY A 166 -5.23 3.09 12.80
CA GLY A 166 -5.68 4.36 13.37
C GLY A 166 -6.24 4.27 14.80
N THR A 167 -6.40 3.07 15.36
CA THR A 167 -7.03 2.84 16.69
C THR A 167 -6.04 2.80 17.85
N TYR A 168 -4.82 3.34 17.65
CA TYR A 168 -3.74 3.36 18.64
C TYR A 168 -4.09 3.90 20.04
N PRO A 169 -5.09 4.79 20.26
CA PRO A 169 -5.44 5.21 21.61
C PRO A 169 -6.09 4.11 22.45
N VAL A 170 -6.61 3.05 21.81
CA VAL A 170 -7.43 2.01 22.47
C VAL A 170 -7.04 0.57 22.10
N VAL A 171 -6.17 0.37 21.12
CA VAL A 171 -5.67 -0.96 20.69
C VAL A 171 -4.15 -0.99 20.77
N ASP A 172 -3.60 -1.79 21.70
CA ASP A 172 -2.15 -1.91 21.91
C ASP A 172 -1.40 -2.35 20.63
N LYS A 173 -1.99 -3.26 19.86
CA LYS A 173 -1.40 -3.72 18.59
C LYS A 173 -1.33 -2.62 17.54
N ALA A 174 -2.23 -1.65 17.56
CA ALA A 174 -2.17 -0.49 16.69
C ALA A 174 -1.01 0.43 17.07
N ASN A 175 -0.77 0.64 18.37
CA ASN A 175 0.40 1.36 18.88
C ASN A 175 1.70 0.67 18.43
N GLN A 176 1.81 -0.66 18.63
CA GLN A 176 2.95 -1.45 18.17
C GLN A 176 3.16 -1.34 16.65
N ALA A 177 2.10 -1.36 15.86
CA ALA A 177 2.16 -1.19 14.41
C ALA A 177 2.66 0.20 14.00
N GLN A 178 2.21 1.25 14.67
CA GLN A 178 2.71 2.61 14.44
C GLN A 178 4.18 2.76 14.85
N ASP A 179 4.59 2.16 15.97
CA ASP A 179 6.00 2.15 16.39
C ASP A 179 6.90 1.43 15.40
N PHE A 180 6.44 0.27 14.91
CA PHE A 180 7.13 -0.45 13.83
C PHE A 180 7.24 0.44 12.59
N ALA A 181 6.14 0.95 12.06
CA ALA A 181 6.12 1.82 10.88
C ALA A 181 7.04 3.04 11.03
N ALA A 182 6.95 3.74 12.16
CA ALA A 182 7.75 4.92 12.46
C ALA A 182 9.24 4.57 12.60
N SER A 183 9.58 3.42 13.18
CA SER A 183 10.98 2.97 13.25
C SER A 183 11.58 2.72 11.87
N ARG A 184 10.81 2.10 10.96
CA ARG A 184 11.22 1.82 9.58
C ARG A 184 11.41 3.10 8.78
N LEU A 185 10.48 4.06 8.92
CA LEU A 185 10.62 5.38 8.32
C LEU A 185 11.84 6.12 8.88
N ARG A 186 12.02 6.18 10.20
CA ARG A 186 13.19 6.84 10.80
C ARG A 186 14.50 6.27 10.27
N GLU A 187 14.60 4.95 10.12
CA GLU A 187 15.79 4.31 9.55
C GLU A 187 16.03 4.74 8.10
N ALA A 188 15.00 4.74 7.27
CA ALA A 188 15.12 5.14 5.86
C ALA A 188 15.51 6.63 5.67
N PHE A 189 15.21 7.48 6.65
CA PHE A 189 15.52 8.91 6.62
C PHE A 189 16.87 9.29 7.24
N LYS A 190 17.61 8.36 7.85
CA LYS A 190 18.99 8.62 8.31
C LYS A 190 19.89 8.94 7.11
#